data_AF-A0A925MLL4-F1
#
_entry.id   AF-A0A925MLL4-F1
#
_cell.length_a   1.000
_cell.length_b   1.000
_cell.length_c   1.000
_cell.angle_alpha   90.00
_cell.angle_beta   90.00
_cell.angle_gamma   90.00
#
_symmetry.space_group_name_H-M   'P 1'
#
loop_
_entity.id
_entity.type
_entity.pdbx_description
1 polymer ?
#
loop_
_entity_poly.entity_id
_entity_poly.type
_entity_poly.pdbx_seq_one_letter_code
_entity_poly.pdbx_strand_id
1 'polypeptide(L)'
;EMTIRTKDGELITLSYKDISEGKITVKDKDGNTTRIGSADLSQVPAWVPKAPDITDGISTYHSDTANEITGQFSGKSDQTMEQLKVFFDAETSTLGFGSNSSKSMNLNDTNVITNSYSGDGKTLTIIITEKSGEKTLINTNYTEKK
;
A
#
# COMPACT_ATOMS: atom_id res chain seq x y z
N GLU A 1 -17.29 -0.35 20.73
CA GLU A 1 -16.19 0.53 20.33
C GLU A 1 -15.60 1.16 21.59
N MET A 2 -14.32 1.56 21.56
CA MET A 2 -13.64 2.23 22.66
C MET A 2 -13.28 3.64 22.24
N THR A 3 -13.63 4.64 23.04
CA THR A 3 -13.16 6.01 22.83
C THR A 3 -11.95 6.27 23.72
N ILE A 4 -10.84 6.69 23.12
CA ILE A 4 -9.61 7.06 23.83
C ILE A 4 -9.37 8.55 23.61
N ARG A 5 -8.94 9.23 24.67
CA ARG A 5 -8.34 10.56 24.55
C ARG A 5 -6.83 10.42 24.37
N THR A 6 -6.30 10.93 23.27
CA THR A 6 -4.87 10.96 22.98
C THR A 6 -4.15 12.02 23.82
N LYS A 7 -2.81 12.00 23.84
CA LYS A 7 -2.00 12.90 24.68
C LYS A 7 -2.18 14.38 24.33
N ASP A 8 -2.50 14.68 23.09
CA ASP A 8 -2.85 16.00 22.56
C ASP A 8 -4.31 16.41 22.81
N GLY A 9 -5.12 15.54 23.44
CA GLY A 9 -6.50 15.81 23.81
C GLY A 9 -7.54 15.44 22.75
N GLU A 10 -7.12 14.91 21.59
CA GLU A 10 -8.05 14.43 20.58
C GLU A 10 -8.79 13.17 21.04
N LEU A 11 -10.02 12.99 20.54
CA LEU A 11 -10.81 11.79 20.78
C LEU A 11 -10.73 10.89 19.55
N ILE A 12 -10.27 9.66 19.76
CA ILE A 12 -10.25 8.63 18.74
C ILE A 12 -11.17 7.48 19.14
N THR A 13 -11.82 6.86 18.17
CA THR A 13 -12.64 5.67 18.37
C THR A 13 -11.96 4.45 17.77
N LEU A 14 -11.85 3.37 18.55
CA LEU A 14 -11.30 2.07 18.16
C LEU A 14 -12.38 1.00 18.13
N SER A 15 -12.31 0.09 17.16
CA SER A 15 -13.16 -1.10 17.06
C SER A 15 -12.55 -2.26 17.88
N TYR A 16 -13.29 -2.79 18.86
CA TYR A 16 -12.86 -3.97 19.64
C TYR A 16 -12.74 -5.23 18.77
N LYS A 17 -13.65 -5.37 17.79
CA LYS A 17 -13.63 -6.48 16.84
C LYS A 17 -12.32 -6.48 16.06
N ASP A 18 -11.94 -5.31 15.55
CA ASP A 18 -10.72 -5.16 14.75
C ASP A 18 -9.50 -5.50 15.59
N ILE A 19 -9.42 -4.97 16.82
CA ILE A 19 -8.31 -5.25 17.74
C ILE A 19 -8.14 -6.75 17.97
N SER A 20 -9.25 -7.49 18.17
CA SER A 20 -9.20 -8.94 18.36
C SER A 20 -8.73 -9.72 17.13
N GLU A 21 -8.86 -9.13 15.95
CA GLU A 21 -8.41 -9.68 14.66
C GLU A 21 -7.01 -9.18 14.25
N GLY A 22 -6.30 -8.44 15.12
CA GLY A 22 -5.01 -7.82 14.80
C GLY A 22 -5.10 -6.63 13.85
N LYS A 23 -6.31 -6.08 13.66
CA LYS A 23 -6.61 -4.91 12.83
C LYS A 23 -6.84 -3.71 13.73
N ILE A 24 -6.54 -2.52 13.24
CA ILE A 24 -6.85 -1.29 13.98
C ILE A 24 -7.54 -0.34 13.00
N THR A 25 -8.83 -0.07 13.25
CA THR A 25 -9.53 1.05 12.64
C THR A 25 -9.62 2.18 13.66
N VAL A 26 -9.10 3.34 13.29
CA VAL A 26 -9.14 4.59 14.05
C VAL A 26 -10.05 5.55 13.29
N LYS A 27 -11.01 6.12 14.00
CA LYS A 27 -11.81 7.24 13.50
C LYS A 27 -11.59 8.46 14.38
N ASP A 28 -11.24 9.59 13.76
CA ASP A 28 -11.11 10.87 14.45
C ASP A 28 -12.46 11.61 14.55
N LYS A 29 -12.43 12.78 15.22
CA LYS A 29 -13.61 13.64 15.41
C LYS A 29 -14.17 14.22 14.11
N ASP A 30 -13.33 14.36 13.08
CA ASP A 30 -13.69 14.95 11.78
C ASP A 30 -14.23 13.88 10.82
N GLY A 31 -14.22 12.62 11.25
CA GLY A 31 -14.72 11.47 10.50
C GLY A 31 -13.69 10.81 9.61
N ASN A 32 -12.43 11.27 9.63
CA ASN A 32 -11.35 10.64 8.88
C ASN A 32 -11.10 9.24 9.45
N THR A 33 -10.76 8.30 8.58
CA THR A 33 -10.60 6.91 8.95
C THR A 33 -9.23 6.39 8.57
N THR A 34 -8.51 5.83 9.55
CA THR A 34 -7.23 5.15 9.37
C THR A 34 -7.39 3.68 9.71
N ARG A 35 -6.96 2.80 8.81
CA ARG A 35 -6.99 1.34 8.97
C ARG A 35 -5.57 0.79 8.89
N ILE A 36 -5.22 -0.10 9.82
CA ILE A 36 -3.91 -0.72 9.94
C ILE A 36 -4.09 -2.23 10.09
N GLY A 37 -3.27 -3.01 9.38
CA GLY A 37 -3.13 -4.46 9.59
C GLY A 37 -4.27 -5.30 8.98
N SER A 38 -5.12 -4.71 8.14
CA SER A 38 -6.10 -5.49 7.38
C SER A 38 -5.43 -6.24 6.22
N ALA A 39 -5.87 -7.47 5.94
CA ALA A 39 -5.53 -8.18 4.70
C ALA A 39 -6.52 -7.84 3.56
N ASP A 40 -7.23 -6.72 3.67
CA ASP A 40 -8.35 -6.37 2.79
C ASP A 40 -7.93 -5.39 1.69
N LEU A 41 -7.66 -5.94 0.50
CA LEU A 41 -7.32 -5.16 -0.69
C LEU A 41 -8.51 -4.38 -1.27
N SER A 42 -9.75 -4.61 -0.81
CA SER A 42 -10.91 -3.84 -1.26
C SER A 42 -10.86 -2.36 -0.82
N GLN A 43 -10.07 -2.06 0.21
CA GLN A 43 -9.83 -0.69 0.68
C GLN A 43 -8.83 0.07 -0.20
N VAL A 44 -8.05 -0.64 -1.02
CA VAL A 44 -7.08 -0.01 -1.90
C VAL A 44 -7.82 0.58 -3.10
N PRO A 45 -7.61 1.86 -3.46
CA PRO A 45 -8.28 2.48 -4.60
C PRO A 45 -8.14 1.68 -5.89
N ALA A 46 -9.18 1.73 -6.74
CA ALA A 46 -9.24 0.96 -7.98
C ALA A 46 -8.14 1.33 -8.98
N TRP A 47 -7.66 2.58 -8.95
CA TRP A 47 -6.57 3.04 -9.80
C TRP A 47 -5.20 2.47 -9.40
N VAL A 48 -5.05 1.95 -8.17
CA VAL A 48 -3.77 1.41 -7.70
C VAL A 48 -3.64 -0.02 -8.23
N PRO A 49 -2.66 -0.30 -9.10
CA PRO A 49 -2.47 -1.64 -9.68
C PRO A 49 -2.11 -2.66 -8.60
N LYS A 50 -2.60 -3.88 -8.79
CA LYS A 50 -2.36 -5.00 -7.87
C LYS A 50 -1.86 -6.17 -8.70
N ALA A 51 -0.75 -6.78 -8.31
CA ALA A 51 -0.28 -7.95 -9.03
C ALA A 51 -1.35 -9.07 -8.96
N PRO A 52 -1.59 -9.78 -10.07
CA PRO A 52 -2.78 -10.61 -10.25
C PRO A 52 -2.82 -11.84 -9.33
N ASP A 53 -1.68 -12.25 -8.79
CA ASP A 53 -1.48 -13.45 -7.99
C ASP A 53 -1.08 -13.17 -6.53
N ILE A 54 -1.27 -11.92 -6.05
CA ILE A 54 -1.02 -11.60 -4.64
C ILE A 54 -1.96 -12.43 -3.76
N THR A 55 -1.37 -13.34 -3.01
CA THR A 55 -2.11 -14.36 -2.25
C THR A 55 -1.65 -14.47 -0.80
N ASP A 56 -0.38 -14.14 -0.51
CA ASP A 56 0.22 -14.32 0.82
C ASP A 56 0.71 -13.01 1.44
N GLY A 57 0.67 -12.94 2.78
CA GLY A 57 1.30 -11.87 3.56
C GLY A 57 0.70 -10.48 3.36
N ILE A 58 -0.59 -10.42 3.01
CA ILE A 58 -1.27 -9.15 2.74
C ILE A 58 -1.39 -8.35 4.04
N SER A 59 -0.69 -7.22 4.08
CA SER A 59 -0.86 -6.21 5.10
C SER A 59 -1.20 -4.90 4.43
N THR A 60 -2.25 -4.24 4.88
CA THR A 60 -2.68 -2.95 4.35
C THR A 60 -2.68 -1.89 5.43
N TYR A 61 -2.28 -0.69 5.02
CA TYR A 61 -2.49 0.58 5.69
C TYR A 61 -3.31 1.45 4.74
N HIS A 62 -4.35 2.10 5.24
CA HIS A 62 -5.16 3.02 4.45
C HIS A 62 -5.62 4.16 5.34
N SER A 63 -5.47 5.39 4.88
CA SER A 63 -5.97 6.58 5.53
C SER A 63 -6.71 7.44 4.50
N ASP A 64 -7.95 7.74 4.82
CA ASP A 64 -8.81 8.59 4.01
C ASP A 64 -9.17 9.85 4.81
N THR A 65 -8.71 10.99 4.32
CA THR A 65 -8.95 12.31 4.92
C THR A 65 -9.68 13.23 3.94
N ALA A 66 -10.09 14.42 4.41
CA ALA A 66 -10.67 15.44 3.55
C ALA A 66 -9.75 15.91 2.40
N ASN A 67 -8.43 15.86 2.59
CA ASN A 67 -7.45 16.44 1.65
C ASN A 67 -6.72 15.38 0.80
N GLU A 68 -6.59 14.16 1.33
CA GLU A 68 -5.71 13.16 0.75
C GLU A 68 -6.17 11.76 1.12
N ILE A 69 -6.03 10.83 0.16
CA ILE A 69 -6.05 9.40 0.39
C ILE A 69 -4.60 8.93 0.40
N THR A 70 -4.18 8.22 1.44
CA THR A 70 -2.87 7.57 1.51
C THR A 70 -3.02 6.11 1.87
N GLY A 71 -2.09 5.30 1.41
CA GLY A 71 -2.05 3.94 1.89
C GLY A 71 -0.83 3.17 1.42
N GLN A 72 -0.72 1.99 1.98
CA GLN A 72 0.29 1.01 1.63
C GLN A 72 -0.36 -0.36 1.63
N PHE A 73 0.04 -1.22 0.72
CA PHE A 73 -0.15 -2.64 0.93
C PHE A 73 1.11 -3.42 0.57
N SER A 74 1.30 -4.54 1.23
CA SER A 74 2.30 -5.52 0.88
C SER A 74 1.66 -6.85 0.53
N GLY A 75 2.37 -7.68 -0.22
CA GLY A 75 1.93 -9.03 -0.55
C GLY A 75 3.03 -9.78 -1.29
N LYS A 76 2.92 -11.11 -1.35
CA LYS A 76 3.85 -11.96 -2.11
C LYS A 76 3.21 -12.48 -3.39
N SER A 77 4.02 -12.62 -4.42
CA SER A 77 3.66 -13.10 -5.76
C SER A 77 4.60 -14.24 -6.17
N ASP A 78 4.08 -15.17 -6.98
CA ASP A 78 4.86 -16.26 -7.59
C ASP A 78 5.56 -15.79 -8.90
N GLN A 79 5.30 -14.56 -9.34
CA GLN A 79 5.97 -13.95 -10.49
C GLN A 79 7.38 -13.47 -10.15
N THR A 80 8.26 -13.44 -11.15
CA THR A 80 9.61 -12.88 -11.03
C THR A 80 9.58 -11.36 -10.98
N MET A 81 10.66 -10.76 -10.51
CA MET A 81 10.86 -9.32 -10.50
C MET A 81 10.64 -8.68 -11.88
N GLU A 82 11.16 -9.28 -12.96
CA GLU A 82 11.01 -8.75 -14.32
C GLU A 82 9.56 -8.79 -14.80
N GLN A 83 8.84 -9.88 -14.52
CA GLN A 83 7.43 -10.02 -14.90
C GLN A 83 6.57 -8.96 -14.20
N LEU A 84 6.79 -8.78 -12.90
CA LEU A 84 6.10 -7.76 -12.11
C LEU A 84 6.43 -6.35 -12.58
N LYS A 85 7.69 -6.08 -12.91
CA LYS A 85 8.10 -4.78 -13.46
C LYS A 85 7.35 -4.47 -14.76
N VAL A 86 7.29 -5.43 -15.69
CA VAL A 86 6.56 -5.26 -16.96
C VAL A 86 5.08 -5.01 -16.72
N PHE A 87 4.48 -5.76 -15.79
CA PHE A 87 3.08 -5.57 -15.40
C PHE A 87 2.82 -4.16 -14.87
N PHE A 88 3.57 -3.71 -13.86
CA PHE A 88 3.35 -2.39 -13.25
C PHE A 88 3.65 -1.24 -14.21
N ASP A 89 4.66 -1.35 -15.08
CA ASP A 89 4.93 -0.36 -16.11
C ASP A 89 3.77 -0.25 -17.12
N ALA A 90 3.16 -1.39 -17.50
CA ALA A 90 2.00 -1.39 -18.39
C ALA A 90 0.79 -0.74 -17.73
N GLU A 91 0.42 -1.16 -16.52
CA GLU A 91 -0.72 -0.61 -15.78
C GLU A 91 -0.57 0.90 -15.56
N THR A 92 0.59 1.35 -15.10
CA THR A 92 0.86 2.78 -14.83
C THR A 92 0.89 3.64 -16.08
N SER A 93 1.26 3.06 -17.22
CA SER A 93 1.16 3.73 -18.52
C SER A 93 -0.29 3.98 -18.92
N THR A 94 -1.21 3.05 -18.63
CA THR A 94 -2.66 3.26 -18.89
C THR A 94 -3.27 4.35 -18.01
N LEU A 95 -2.67 4.64 -16.85
CA LEU A 95 -3.09 5.68 -15.91
C LEU A 95 -2.53 7.08 -16.26
N GLY A 96 -1.69 7.20 -17.29
CA GLY A 96 -1.15 8.49 -17.72
C GLY A 96 -0.04 9.06 -16.82
N PHE A 97 0.63 8.24 -16.01
CA PHE A 97 1.75 8.72 -15.19
C PHE A 97 2.93 9.18 -16.04
N GLY A 98 3.39 10.42 -15.80
CA GLY A 98 4.27 11.16 -16.71
C GLY A 98 5.77 10.97 -16.46
N SER A 99 6.17 10.29 -15.38
CA SER A 99 7.58 9.99 -15.10
C SER A 99 7.74 8.80 -14.16
N ASN A 100 8.64 7.88 -14.52
CA ASN A 100 9.06 6.74 -13.71
C ASN A 100 10.49 6.99 -13.23
N SER A 101 10.73 7.01 -11.92
CA SER A 101 12.08 6.85 -11.39
C SER A 101 12.26 5.42 -10.90
N SER A 102 13.20 4.71 -11.50
CA SER A 102 13.55 3.34 -11.13
C SER A 102 14.90 3.32 -10.44
N LYS A 103 14.98 2.69 -9.27
CA LYS A 103 16.22 2.39 -8.56
C LYS A 103 16.32 0.89 -8.35
N SER A 104 17.46 0.30 -8.65
CA SER A 104 17.73 -1.10 -8.37
C SER A 104 18.91 -1.23 -7.40
N MET A 105 18.81 -2.13 -6.44
CA MET A 105 19.91 -2.54 -5.58
C MET A 105 19.97 -4.06 -5.48
N ASN A 106 21.17 -4.59 -5.32
CA ASN A 106 21.40 -5.99 -4.99
C ASN A 106 22.19 -6.02 -3.66
N LEU A 107 21.70 -6.79 -2.69
CA LEU A 107 22.35 -6.98 -1.40
C LEU A 107 22.17 -8.44 -0.96
N ASN A 108 23.27 -9.18 -0.80
CA ASN A 108 23.27 -10.56 -0.28
C ASN A 108 22.20 -11.44 -0.96
N ASP A 109 22.29 -11.58 -2.29
CA ASP A 109 21.34 -12.37 -3.11
C ASP A 109 19.88 -11.91 -3.07
N THR A 110 19.64 -10.69 -2.59
CA THR A 110 18.34 -10.03 -2.60
C THR A 110 18.38 -8.88 -3.61
N ASN A 111 17.59 -9.01 -4.66
CA ASN A 111 17.34 -7.94 -5.62
C ASN A 111 16.20 -7.08 -5.09
N VAL A 112 16.34 -5.75 -5.16
CA VAL A 112 15.26 -4.81 -4.88
C VAL A 112 15.17 -3.79 -6.00
N ILE A 113 13.97 -3.62 -6.55
CA ILE A 113 13.65 -2.53 -7.49
C ILE A 113 12.58 -1.65 -6.85
N THR A 114 12.81 -0.34 -6.89
CA THR A 114 11.84 0.68 -6.51
C THR A 114 11.49 1.49 -7.74
N ASN A 115 10.23 1.44 -8.17
CA ASN A 115 9.67 2.29 -9.21
C ASN A 115 8.73 3.32 -8.58
N SER A 116 8.91 4.60 -8.89
CA SER A 116 8.02 5.67 -8.42
C SER A 116 7.42 6.40 -9.61
N TYR A 117 6.09 6.54 -9.59
CA TYR A 117 5.26 7.13 -10.63
C TYR A 117 4.44 8.28 -10.05
N SER A 118 4.18 9.29 -10.87
CA SER A 118 3.31 10.41 -10.49
C SER A 118 2.57 11.01 -11.69
N GLY A 119 1.37 11.53 -11.42
CA GLY A 119 0.52 12.22 -12.40
C GLY A 119 -0.87 12.48 -11.82
N ASP A 120 -1.55 13.52 -12.29
CA ASP A 120 -2.94 13.87 -11.92
C ASP A 120 -3.23 13.82 -10.41
N GLY A 121 -2.34 14.43 -9.61
CA GLY A 121 -2.47 14.49 -8.15
C GLY A 121 -2.22 13.16 -7.42
N LYS A 122 -1.85 12.11 -8.14
CA LYS A 122 -1.56 10.78 -7.61
C LYS A 122 -0.07 10.49 -7.63
N THR A 123 0.38 9.73 -6.64
CA THR A 123 1.73 9.16 -6.61
C THR A 123 1.66 7.69 -6.24
N LEU A 124 2.50 6.88 -6.88
CA LEU A 124 2.57 5.44 -6.68
C LEU A 124 4.03 5.04 -6.55
N THR A 125 4.39 4.33 -5.50
CA THR A 125 5.73 3.76 -5.32
C THR A 125 5.60 2.25 -5.15
N ILE A 126 6.14 1.50 -6.10
CA ILE A 126 6.20 0.05 -6.10
C ILE A 126 7.62 -0.39 -5.74
N ILE A 127 7.76 -1.19 -4.70
CA ILE A 127 9.01 -1.80 -4.28
C ILE A 127 8.86 -3.31 -4.45
N ILE A 128 9.68 -3.89 -5.31
CA ILE A 128 9.72 -5.32 -5.61
C ILE A 128 11.01 -5.86 -4.98
N THR A 129 10.90 -6.87 -4.14
CA THR A 129 12.03 -7.54 -3.49
C THR A 129 11.99 -9.02 -3.84
N GLU A 130 13.03 -9.47 -4.52
CA GLU A 130 13.18 -10.85 -4.94
C GLU A 130 14.42 -11.44 -4.28
N LYS A 131 14.27 -12.62 -3.70
CA LYS A 131 15.35 -13.40 -3.12
C LYS A 131 15.22 -14.82 -3.61
N SER A 132 16.34 -15.41 -4.04
CA SER A 132 16.35 -16.75 -4.61
C SER A 132 15.71 -17.77 -3.67
N GLY A 133 14.76 -18.56 -4.19
CA GLY A 133 14.04 -19.59 -3.44
C GLY A 133 12.86 -19.07 -2.60
N GLU A 134 12.55 -17.77 -2.64
CA GLU A 134 11.40 -17.17 -1.95
C GLU A 134 10.43 -16.53 -2.97
N LYS A 135 9.14 -16.44 -2.60
CA LYS A 135 8.17 -15.66 -3.38
C LYS A 135 8.55 -14.19 -3.40
N THR A 136 8.34 -13.52 -4.53
CA THR A 136 8.67 -12.10 -4.70
C THR A 136 7.76 -11.24 -3.83
N LEU A 137 8.35 -10.41 -2.96
CA LEU A 137 7.63 -9.48 -2.10
C LEU A 137 7.38 -8.17 -2.86
N ILE A 138 6.14 -7.70 -2.81
CA ILE A 138 5.71 -6.43 -3.40
C ILE A 138 5.25 -5.53 -2.27
N ASN A 139 5.76 -4.31 -2.20
CA ASN A 139 5.24 -3.25 -1.35
C ASN A 139 4.80 -2.09 -2.23
N THR A 140 3.53 -1.73 -2.16
CA THR A 140 2.92 -0.66 -2.93
C THR A 140 2.51 0.45 -1.99
N ASN A 141 3.02 1.65 -2.21
CA ASN A 141 2.61 2.86 -1.50
C ASN A 141 1.87 3.75 -2.50
N TYR A 142 0.77 4.35 -2.06
CA TYR A 142 -0.03 5.22 -2.91
C TYR A 142 -0.52 6.45 -2.13
N THR A 143 -0.64 7.55 -2.87
CA THR A 143 -1.23 8.80 -2.42
C THR A 143 -2.08 9.37 -3.54
N GLU A 144 -3.22 9.96 -3.20
CA GLU A 144 -4.08 10.74 -4.08
C GLU A 144 -4.54 12.01 -3.37
N LYS A 145 -4.20 13.17 -3.94
CA LYS A 145 -4.71 14.46 -3.47
C LYS A 145 -6.14 14.66 -3.97
N LYS A 146 -7.03 15.12 -3.09
CA LYS A 146 -8.42 15.46 -3.39
C LYS A 146 -8.58 16.91 -3.81
#